data_AF-A0A973XAU7-F1
#
_entry.id   AF-A0A973XAU7-F1
#
_cell.length_a   1.000
_cell.length_b   1.000
_cell.length_c   1.000
_cell.angle_alpha   90.00
_cell.angle_beta   90.00
_cell.angle_gamma   90.00
#
_symmetry.space_group_name_H-M   'P 1'
#
loop_
_entity.id
_entity.type
_entity.pdbx_description
1 polymer ?
#
loop_
_entity_poly.entity_id
_entity_poly.type
_entity_poly.pdbx_seq_one_letter_code
_entity_poly.pdbx_strand_id
1 'polypeptide(L)' 'MKELALDLNPFSLMMEPEVILQTMERSQQLRGLRRHKLRPLDKPLIPYTKEALAAQAAYDAAIDAEDFEDVANAYLLN' A
#
# COMPACT_ATOMS: atom_id res chain seq x y z
N MET A 1 -10.87 8.94 31.86
CA MET A 1 -9.82 8.45 30.94
C MET A 1 -10.48 7.75 29.76
N LYS A 2 -10.76 8.49 28.68
CA LYS A 2 -11.38 7.92 27.47
C LYS A 2 -11.13 8.87 26.29
N GLU A 3 -9.88 9.04 25.86
CA GLU A 3 -9.58 10.04 24.82
C GLU A 3 -8.38 9.69 23.92
N LEU A 4 -7.94 8.43 23.89
CA LEU A 4 -6.82 8.00 23.05
C LEU A 4 -7.25 7.35 21.72
N ALA A 5 -8.56 7.29 21.44
CA ALA A 5 -9.11 6.46 20.36
C ALA A 5 -9.92 7.24 19.30
N LEU A 6 -10.04 8.58 19.39
CA LEU A 6 -10.98 9.34 18.56
C LEU A 6 -10.41 10.03 17.31
N ASP A 7 -9.09 10.26 17.16
CA ASP A 7 -8.64 11.26 16.16
C ASP A 7 -7.72 10.81 15.01
N LEU A 8 -7.33 9.53 14.92
CA LEU A 8 -6.62 9.06 13.72
C LEU A 8 -7.57 8.37 12.77
N ASN A 9 -8.43 9.14 12.11
CA ASN A 9 -9.05 8.67 10.88
C ASN A 9 -7.90 8.42 9.85
N PRO A 10 -7.67 7.16 9.42
CA PRO A 10 -6.55 6.83 8.55
C PRO A 10 -6.66 7.47 7.17
N PHE A 11 -7.85 7.95 6.80
CA PHE A 11 -8.14 8.58 5.53
C PHE A 11 -8.19 10.11 5.61
N SER A 12 -7.85 10.74 6.75
CA SER A 12 -7.85 12.22 6.85
C SER A 12 -6.97 12.90 5.81
N LEU A 13 -5.88 12.24 5.36
CA LEU A 13 -5.05 12.73 4.27
C LEU A 13 -5.81 12.79 2.92
N MET A 14 -6.77 11.89 2.70
CA MET A 14 -7.59 11.86 1.49
C MET A 14 -8.77 12.83 1.56
N MET A 15 -9.35 13.03 2.75
CA MET A 15 -10.52 13.87 2.94
C MET A 15 -10.16 15.35 3.07
N GLU A 16 -9.09 15.67 3.81
CA GLU A 16 -8.72 17.04 4.19
C GLU A 16 -7.20 17.25 4.13
N PRO A 17 -6.58 17.15 2.93
CA PRO A 17 -5.12 17.18 2.79
C PRO A 17 -4.50 18.47 3.35
N GLU A 18 -5.14 19.61 3.14
CA GLU A 18 -4.54 20.92 3.48
C GLU A 18 -4.49 21.16 4.98
N VAL A 19 -5.49 20.67 5.71
CA VAL A 19 -5.52 20.73 7.17
C VAL A 19 -4.38 19.88 7.75
N ILE A 20 -4.16 18.71 7.17
CA ILE A 20 -3.08 17.79 7.56
C ILE A 20 -1.70 18.42 7.28
N LEU A 21 -1.49 19.01 6.11
CA LEU A 21 -0.22 19.66 5.78
C LEU A 21 0.08 20.82 6.73
N GLN A 22 -0.90 21.69 7.00
CA GLN A 22 -0.72 22.81 7.94
C GLN A 22 -0.42 22.35 9.37
N THR A 23 -1.06 21.28 9.84
CA THR A 23 -0.79 20.72 11.17
C THR A 23 0.58 20.05 11.23
N MET A 24 0.98 19.34 10.17
CA MET A 24 2.32 18.76 10.04
C MET A 24 3.41 19.84 10.07
N GLU A 25 3.22 20.93 9.32
CA GLU A 25 4.13 22.09 9.29
C GLU A 25 4.31 22.75 10.66
N ARG A 26 3.32 22.67 11.54
CA ARG A 26 3.39 23.25 12.90
C ARG A 26 3.92 22.27 13.95
N SER A 27 3.93 20.97 13.66
CA SER A 27 4.36 19.92 14.60
C SER A 27 5.86 19.94 14.90
N GLN A 28 6.21 20.30 16.15
CA GLN A 28 7.60 20.22 16.64
C GLN A 28 8.10 18.78 16.75
N GLN A 29 7.22 17.82 17.06
CA GLN A 29 7.58 16.41 17.17
C GLN A 29 8.03 15.83 15.83
N LEU A 30 7.30 16.15 14.74
CA LEU A 30 7.69 15.73 13.38
C LEU A 30 9.00 16.39 12.94
N ARG A 31 9.21 17.68 13.26
CA ARG A 31 10.49 18.37 12.99
C ARG A 31 11.68 17.75 13.71
N GLY A 32 11.48 17.24 14.92
CA GLY A 32 12.53 16.59 15.72
C GLY A 32 12.76 15.11 15.38
N LEU A 33 11.96 14.53 14.49
CA LEU A 33 12.00 13.10 14.20
C LEU A 33 13.23 12.76 13.33
N ARG A 34 14.30 12.28 13.97
CA ARG A 34 15.58 11.95 13.30
C ARG A 34 15.66 10.55 12.71
N ARG A 35 14.85 9.60 13.19
CA ARG A 35 14.80 8.23 12.67
C ARG A 35 13.41 7.96 12.14
N HIS A 36 13.31 7.82 10.82
CA HIS A 36 12.16 7.20 10.21
C HIS A 36 12.17 5.73 10.62
N LYS A 37 11.15 5.30 11.38
CA LYS A 37 10.87 3.88 11.55
C LYS A 37 10.28 3.37 10.24
N LEU A 38 11.14 3.06 9.27
CA LEU A 38 10.73 2.38 8.06
C LEU A 38 10.31 0.97 8.46
N ARG A 39 9.01 0.68 8.36
CA ARG A 39 8.50 -0.67 8.45
C ARG A 39 8.92 -1.42 7.18
N PRO A 40 9.03 -2.75 7.22
CA PRO A 40 9.39 -3.57 6.05
C PRO A 40 8.52 -3.33 4.80
N LEU A 41 7.34 -2.70 4.95
CA LEU A 41 6.41 -2.37 3.87
C LEU A 41 6.50 -0.91 3.39
N ASP A 42 7.14 0.00 4.13
CA ASP A 42 7.23 1.43 3.76
C ASP A 42 8.18 1.67 2.57
N LYS A 43 9.00 0.67 2.24
CA LYS A 43 9.81 0.64 1.03
C LYS A 43 9.65 -0.74 0.41
N PRO A 44 8.95 -0.89 -0.72
CA PRO A 44 8.69 -2.21 -1.29
C PRO A 44 10.02 -2.94 -1.46
N LEU A 45 10.10 -4.14 -0.88
CA LEU A 45 11.30 -4.97 -0.90
C LEU A 45 11.64 -5.48 -2.30
N ILE A 46 10.69 -5.38 -3.25
CA ILE A 46 10.89 -5.74 -4.65
C ILE A 46 11.82 -4.69 -5.28
N PRO A 47 13.07 -5.06 -5.61
CA PRO A 47 13.94 -4.16 -6.36
C PRO A 47 13.28 -3.86 -7.70
N TYR A 48 13.15 -2.60 -8.11
CA TYR A 48 12.67 -2.22 -9.45
C TYR A 48 13.72 -2.48 -10.54
N THR A 49 14.42 -3.61 -10.49
CA THR A 49 15.29 -4.05 -11.57
C THR A 49 14.43 -4.58 -12.71
N LYS A 50 14.94 -4.50 -13.95
CA LYS A 50 14.24 -5.02 -15.13
C LYS A 50 13.89 -6.51 -14.98
N GLU A 51 14.77 -7.27 -14.34
CA GLU A 51 14.60 -8.70 -14.07
C GLU A 51 13.46 -8.97 -13.08
N ALA A 52 13.36 -8.20 -12.00
CA ALA A 52 12.31 -8.36 -11.01
C ALA A 52 10.92 -7.98 -11.56
N LEU A 53 10.85 -6.93 -12.40
CA LEU A 53 9.61 -6.56 -13.09
C LEU A 53 9.19 -7.62 -14.11
N ALA A 54 10.13 -8.22 -14.83
CA ALA A 54 9.85 -9.32 -15.75
C ALA A 54 9.37 -10.58 -15.02
N ALA A 55 9.99 -10.91 -13.89
CA ALA A 55 9.57 -12.04 -13.05
C ALA A 55 8.16 -11.83 -12.48
N GLN A 56 7.84 -10.62 -12.03
CA GLN A 56 6.50 -10.26 -11.58
C GLN A 56 5.48 -10.40 -12.71
N ALA A 57 5.75 -9.81 -13.88
CA ALA A 57 4.83 -9.89 -15.02
C ALA A 57 4.60 -11.33 -15.51
N ALA A 58 5.64 -12.18 -15.46
CA ALA A 58 5.50 -13.60 -15.81
C ALA A 58 4.63 -14.36 -14.81
N TYR A 59 4.74 -14.04 -13.52
CA TYR A 59 3.93 -14.64 -12.47
C TYR A 59 2.46 -14.23 -12.56
N ASP A 60 2.20 -12.94 -12.76
CA ASP A 60 0.84 -12.41 -12.95
C ASP A 60 0.18 -13.06 -14.19
N ALA A 61 0.91 -13.17 -15.30
CA ALA A 61 0.41 -13.81 -16.52
C ALA A 61 0.10 -15.31 -16.34
N ALA A 62 0.85 -16.02 -15.49
CA ALA A 62 0.57 -17.43 -15.20
C ALA A 62 -0.72 -17.58 -14.38
N ILE A 63 -0.94 -16.71 -13.40
CA ILE A 63 -2.18 -16.69 -12.60
C ILE A 63 -3.38 -16.37 -13.48
N ASP A 64 -3.28 -15.34 -14.32
CA ASP A 64 -4.36 -15.00 -15.23
C ASP A 64 -4.69 -16.17 -16.16
N ALA A 65 -3.68 -16.89 -16.67
CA ALA A 65 -3.90 -18.06 -17.51
C ALA A 65 -4.61 -19.21 -16.76
N GLU A 66 -4.22 -19.49 -15.51
CA GLU A 66 -4.88 -20.48 -14.66
C GLU A 66 -6.35 -20.10 -14.38
N ASP A 67 -6.64 -18.82 -14.07
CA ASP A 67 -8.01 -18.33 -13.83
C ASP A 67 -8.88 -18.43 -15.11
N PHE A 68 -8.30 -18.15 -16.29
CA PHE A 68 -8.98 -18.37 -17.57
C PHE A 68 -9.30 -19.85 -17.83
N GLU A 69 -8.39 -20.77 -17.49
CA GLU A 69 -8.61 -22.22 -17.64
C GLU A 69 -9.69 -22.73 -16.69
N ASP A 70 -9.68 -22.29 -15.42
CA ASP A 70 -10.69 -22.65 -14.42
C ASP A 70 -12.09 -22.13 -14.80
N VAL A 71 -12.18 -20.89 -15.28
CA VAL A 71 -13.44 -20.32 -15.79
C VAL A 71 -13.92 -21.07 -17.04
N ALA A 72 -13.03 -21.36 -18.00
CA ALA A 72 -13.39 -22.11 -19.20
C ALA A 72 -13.88 -23.54 -18.89
N ASN A 73 -13.24 -24.22 -17.94
CA ASN A 73 -13.65 -25.54 -17.47
C ASN A 73 -15.02 -25.50 -16.79
N ALA A 74 -15.32 -24.45 -16.01
CA ALA A 74 -16.64 -24.27 -15.40
C ALA A 74 -17.77 -24.07 -16.44
N TYR A 75 -17.48 -23.46 -17.59
CA TYR A 75 -18.45 -23.29 -18.68
C TYR A 75 -18.65 -24.57 -19.51
N LEU A 76 -17.65 -25.44 -19.63
CA LEU A 76 -17.73 -26.68 -20.42
C LEU A 76 -18.38 -27.86 -19.68
N LEU A 77 -18.48 -27.80 -18.35
CA LEU A 77 -19.09 -28.86 -17.52
C LEU A 77 -20.60 -28.68 -17.23
N ASN A 78 -21.25 -27.67 -17.83
CA ASN A 78 -22.70 -27.43 -17.72
C ASN A 78 -23.45 -27.82 -19.01
#